data_AF-A0A2A6BH29-F1
#
_entry.id   AF-A0A2A6BH29-F1
#
_cell.length_a   1.000
_cell.length_b   1.000
_cell.length_c   1.000
_cell.angle_alpha   90.00
_cell.angle_beta   90.00
_cell.angle_gamma   90.00
#
_symmetry.space_group_name_H-M   'P 1'
#
loop_
_entity.id
_entity.type
_entity.pdbx_description
1 polymer ?
#
loop_
_entity_poly.entity_id
_entity_poly.type
_entity_poly.pdbx_seq_one_letter_code
_entity_poly.pdbx_strand_id
1 'polypeptide(L)'
;GDVCYMSKRPWDETWDERGCLTNNETLYPGLVKPGYATFRDREYILCATNKCNENWENAKEAVNFQDPSCSIATTTMSESEIIEAEFRMEWASMLNSISN
;
A
#
# COMPACT_ATOMS: atom_id res chain seq x y z
N GLY A 1 1.88 -19.56 -8.67
CA GLY A 1 1.39 -18.27 -8.17
C GLY A 1 1.44 -17.31 -9.32
N ASP A 2 0.36 -16.58 -9.54
CA ASP A 2 0.32 -15.54 -10.58
C ASP A 2 1.06 -14.28 -10.09
N VAL A 3 1.16 -14.11 -8.77
CA VAL A 3 1.85 -13.00 -8.11
C VAL A 3 2.61 -13.52 -6.89
N CYS A 4 3.84 -13.06 -6.69
CA CYS A 4 4.65 -13.29 -5.50
C CYS A 4 4.48 -12.12 -4.52
N TYR A 5 4.56 -12.39 -3.22
CA TYR A 5 4.50 -11.35 -2.19
C TYR A 5 5.62 -11.45 -1.16
N MET A 6 5.91 -10.31 -0.57
CA MET A 6 6.69 -10.13 0.65
C MET A 6 5.99 -9.13 1.56
N SER A 7 6.04 -9.39 2.87
CA SER A 7 5.61 -8.42 3.86
C SER A 7 6.59 -8.34 5.01
N LYS A 8 6.76 -7.14 5.56
CA LYS A 8 7.58 -6.91 6.75
C LYS A 8 6.93 -5.93 7.71
N ARG A 9 7.38 -5.92 8.95
CA ARG A 9 7.01 -4.84 9.90
C ARG A 9 7.95 -3.66 9.70
N PRO A 10 7.46 -2.40 9.66
CA PRO A 10 8.30 -1.22 9.45
C PRO A 10 9.40 -1.06 10.52
N TRP A 11 9.13 -1.55 11.73
CA TRP A 11 10.03 -1.45 12.89
C TRP A 11 10.78 -2.75 13.21
N ASP A 12 10.55 -3.83 12.44
CA ASP A 12 11.17 -5.13 12.68
C ASP A 12 11.49 -5.83 11.36
N GLU A 13 12.74 -5.67 10.93
CA GLU A 13 13.27 -6.25 9.70
C GLU A 13 13.52 -7.77 9.81
N THR A 14 13.44 -8.34 11.01
CA THR A 14 13.58 -9.79 11.21
C THR A 14 12.29 -10.55 10.94
N TRP A 15 11.18 -9.82 10.83
CA TRP A 15 9.87 -10.35 10.47
C TRP A 15 9.62 -10.17 8.98
N ASP A 16 9.97 -11.17 8.19
CA ASP A 16 9.64 -11.28 6.77
C ASP A 16 8.70 -12.47 6.50
N GLU A 17 7.48 -12.17 6.03
CA GLU A 17 6.59 -13.19 5.48
C GLU A 17 6.62 -13.11 3.97
N ARG A 18 6.80 -14.25 3.30
CA ARG A 18 6.86 -14.33 1.83
C ARG A 18 6.09 -15.52 1.31
N GLY A 19 5.53 -15.38 0.13
CA GLY A 19 4.79 -16.45 -0.53
C GLY A 19 4.35 -16.12 -1.93
N CYS A 20 3.49 -16.96 -2.48
CA CYS A 20 2.90 -16.80 -3.79
C CYS A 20 1.39 -16.85 -3.67
N LEU A 21 0.71 -15.87 -4.26
CA LEU A 21 -0.74 -15.82 -4.36
C LEU A 21 -1.15 -16.55 -5.65
N THR A 22 -2.19 -17.38 -5.56
CA THR A 22 -2.80 -18.06 -6.70
C THR A 22 -4.27 -17.69 -6.80
N ASN A 23 -4.90 -17.79 -7.98
CA ASN A 23 -6.36 -17.73 -8.11
C ASN A 23 -7.03 -16.48 -7.50
N ASN A 24 -6.50 -15.28 -7.76
CA ASN A 24 -7.06 -14.02 -7.26
C ASN A 24 -7.07 -13.90 -5.71
N GLU A 25 -6.29 -14.71 -4.99
CA GLU A 25 -6.05 -14.53 -3.56
C GLU A 25 -5.46 -13.15 -3.28
N THR A 26 -6.02 -12.45 -2.31
CA THR A 26 -5.56 -11.11 -1.91
C THR A 26 -5.13 -11.12 -0.45
N LEU A 27 -3.92 -10.63 -0.18
CA LEU A 27 -3.46 -10.39 1.20
C LEU A 27 -4.30 -9.32 1.92
N TYR A 28 -4.84 -8.38 1.13
CA TYR A 28 -5.72 -7.33 1.61
C TYR A 28 -6.70 -6.90 0.51
N PRO A 29 -7.95 -6.51 0.84
CA PRO A 29 -8.89 -5.98 -0.15
C PRO A 29 -8.30 -4.81 -0.93
N GLY A 30 -8.19 -4.95 -2.26
CA GLY A 30 -7.59 -3.94 -3.15
C GLY A 30 -6.12 -4.18 -3.52
N LEU A 31 -5.43 -5.09 -2.82
CA LEU A 31 -4.04 -5.46 -3.11
C LEU A 31 -3.98 -6.65 -4.08
N VAL A 32 -4.46 -6.42 -5.31
CA VAL A 32 -4.65 -7.46 -6.34
C VAL A 32 -3.61 -7.39 -7.47
N LYS A 33 -2.79 -6.33 -7.48
CA LYS A 33 -1.84 -6.04 -8.55
C LYS A 33 -0.42 -5.90 -7.98
N PRO A 34 0.61 -6.18 -8.80
CA PRO A 34 1.98 -5.85 -8.44
C PRO A 34 2.10 -4.38 -8.02
N GLY A 35 2.78 -4.14 -6.91
CA GLY A 35 2.87 -2.83 -6.30
C GLY A 35 3.33 -2.91 -4.86
N TYR A 36 3.37 -1.74 -4.24
CA TYR A 36 3.78 -1.56 -2.86
C TYR A 36 2.66 -0.93 -2.05
N ALA A 37 2.43 -1.43 -0.85
CA ALA A 37 1.51 -0.82 0.10
C ALA A 37 2.11 -0.80 1.50
N THR A 38 2.07 0.37 2.14
CA THR A 38 2.43 0.54 3.55
C THR A 38 1.16 0.74 4.35
N PHE A 39 0.98 -0.11 5.35
CA PHE A 39 -0.02 0.03 6.41
C PHE A 39 0.67 0.40 7.72
N ARG A 40 -0.14 0.73 8.73
CA ARG A 40 0.36 1.19 10.04
C ARG A 40 1.35 0.20 10.67
N ASP A 41 1.14 -1.10 10.46
CA ASP A 41 1.91 -2.17 11.09
C ASP A 41 2.70 -3.07 10.15
N ARG A 42 2.49 -2.91 8.84
CA ARG A 42 3.06 -3.81 7.85
C ARG A 42 3.24 -3.14 6.50
N GLU A 43 4.34 -3.48 5.83
CA GLU A 43 4.59 -3.14 4.45
C GLU A 43 4.41 -4.40 3.61
N TYR A 44 3.80 -4.26 2.44
CA TYR A 44 3.58 -5.34 1.49
C TYR A 44 4.17 -4.95 0.14
N ILE A 45 4.85 -5.90 -0.48
CA ILE A 45 5.28 -5.82 -1.88
C ILE A 45 4.67 -7.01 -2.60
N LEU A 46 3.99 -6.74 -3.71
CA LEU A 46 3.50 -7.74 -4.65
C LEU A 46 4.24 -7.58 -5.97
N CYS A 47 4.75 -8.65 -6.53
CA CYS A 47 5.52 -8.61 -7.77
C CYS A 47 5.17 -9.81 -8.65
N ALA A 48 5.14 -9.63 -9.98
CA ALA A 48 4.71 -10.65 -10.93
C ALA A 48 5.88 -11.38 -11.62
N THR A 49 7.12 -11.03 -11.29
CA THR A 49 8.32 -11.64 -11.87
C THR A 49 8.71 -12.90 -11.10
N ASN A 50 9.32 -13.87 -11.79
CA ASN A 50 9.76 -15.09 -11.13
C ASN A 50 10.79 -14.78 -10.04
N LYS A 51 10.59 -15.32 -8.83
CA LYS A 51 11.44 -15.11 -7.65
C LYS A 51 11.71 -13.64 -7.27
N CYS A 52 10.83 -12.72 -7.66
CA CYS A 52 10.99 -11.31 -7.28
C CYS A 52 10.92 -11.08 -5.76
N ASN A 53 10.36 -12.02 -4.99
CA ASN A 53 10.28 -11.99 -3.54
C ASN A 53 11.42 -12.75 -2.83
N GLU A 54 12.57 -12.89 -3.49
CA GLU A 54 13.76 -13.53 -2.91
C GLU A 54 14.36 -12.69 -1.77
N ASN A 55 14.39 -11.38 -1.95
CA ASN A 55 14.75 -10.40 -0.92
C ASN A 55 13.96 -9.09 -1.11
N TRP A 56 13.95 -8.24 -0.09
CA TRP A 56 13.14 -7.02 -0.08
C TRP A 56 13.57 -5.98 -1.13
N GLU A 57 14.86 -5.88 -1.40
CA GLU A 57 15.44 -4.93 -2.36
C GLU A 57 15.03 -5.31 -3.79
N ASN A 58 15.18 -6.59 -4.17
CA ASN A 58 14.72 -7.16 -5.43
C ASN A 58 13.21 -6.98 -5.60
N ALA A 59 12.44 -7.18 -4.53
CA ALA A 59 10.99 -7.01 -4.57
C ALA A 59 10.62 -5.54 -4.82
N LYS A 60 11.31 -4.59 -4.17
CA LYS A 60 11.14 -3.15 -4.40
C LYS A 60 11.52 -2.72 -5.82
N GLU A 61 12.64 -3.21 -6.35
CA GLU A 61 13.06 -2.94 -7.72
C GLU A 61 12.06 -3.49 -8.74
N ALA A 62 11.54 -4.70 -8.49
CA ALA A 62 10.59 -5.36 -9.39
C ALA A 62 9.25 -4.62 -9.54
N VAL A 63 8.87 -3.79 -8.56
CA VAL A 63 7.64 -2.99 -8.62
C VAL A 63 7.85 -1.56 -9.13
N ASN A 64 9.06 -1.22 -9.62
CA ASN A 64 9.43 0.13 -10.06
C ASN A 64 8.98 1.17 -9.02
N PHE A 65 9.63 1.13 -7.86
CA PHE A 65 9.41 2.08 -6.79
C PHE A 65 9.72 3.49 -7.26
N GLN A 66 8.69 4.20 -7.75
CA GLN A 66 8.68 5.64 -7.66
C GLN A 66 8.41 5.91 -6.17
N ASP A 67 9.50 6.15 -5.43
CA ASP A 67 9.38 6.80 -4.13
C ASP A 67 8.38 7.94 -4.31
N PRO A 68 7.40 8.16 -3.41
CA PRO A 68 6.71 9.43 -3.37
C PRO A 68 7.74 10.49 -2.98
N SER A 69 8.65 10.80 -3.92
CA SER A 69 9.21 12.11 -4.11
C SER A 69 8.04 13.04 -3.94
N CYS A 70 8.12 13.85 -2.89
CA CYS A 70 7.26 15.00 -2.66
C CYS A 70 7.53 16.01 -3.78
N SER A 71 7.26 15.62 -5.01
CA SER A 71 6.99 16.50 -6.12
C SER A 71 5.56 16.91 -5.86
N ILE A 72 5.37 18.14 -5.39
CA ILE A 72 4.07 18.79 -5.30
C ILE A 72 3.53 18.84 -6.73
N ALA A 73 2.90 17.76 -7.17
CA ALA A 73 1.99 17.82 -8.29
C ALA A 73 0.78 18.56 -7.73
N THR A 74 0.64 19.83 -8.12
CA THR A 74 -0.62 20.55 -8.00
C THR A 74 -1.65 19.74 -8.78
N THR A 75 -2.26 18.79 -8.08
CA THR A 75 -3.39 18.03 -8.56
C THR A 75 -4.55 18.97 -8.36
N THR A 76 -4.99 19.59 -9.46
CA THR A 76 -6.27 20.28 -9.50
C THR A 76 -7.32 19.20 -9.26
N MET A 77 -7.69 18.99 -8.00
CA MET A 77 -8.74 18.07 -7.63
C MET A 77 -10.00 18.49 -8.37
N SER A 78 -10.74 17.51 -8.91
CA SER A 78 -12.06 17.81 -9.43
C SER A 78 -12.95 18.29 -8.27
N GLU A 79 -13.91 19.18 -8.56
CA GLU A 79 -14.79 19.78 -7.55
C GLU A 79 -15.49 18.70 -6.68
N SER A 80 -15.80 17.54 -7.25
CA SER A 80 -16.33 16.38 -6.53
C SER A 80 -15.37 15.74 -5.53
N GLU A 81 -14.07 15.67 -5.85
CA GLU A 81 -13.07 15.10 -4.95
C GLU A 81 -12.75 16.04 -3.77
N ILE A 82 -12.85 17.36 -4.01
CA ILE A 82 -12.71 18.38 -2.96
C ILE A 82 -13.85 18.23 -1.95
N ILE A 83 -15.09 18.16 -2.44
CA ILE A 83 -16.28 18.02 -1.58
C ILE A 83 -16.22 16.74 -0.75
N GLU A 84 -15.75 15.62 -1.33
CA GLU A 84 -15.64 14.36 -0.58
C GLU A 84 -14.55 14.42 0.49
N ALA A 85 -13.40 15.05 0.19
CA ALA A 85 -12.32 15.23 1.16
C ALA A 85 -12.74 16.14 2.32
N GLU A 86 -13.43 17.25 2.04
CA GLU A 86 -13.98 18.16 3.07
C GLU A 86 -14.98 17.44 3.96
N PHE A 87 -15.94 16.70 3.37
CA PHE A 87 -16.93 15.94 4.12
C PHE A 87 -16.28 14.92 5.06
N ARG A 88 -15.24 14.21 4.60
CA ARG A 88 -14.51 13.23 5.41
C ARG A 88 -13.79 13.87 6.60
N MET A 89 -13.20 15.05 6.42
CA MET A 89 -12.54 15.79 7.50
C MET A 89 -13.53 16.30 8.54
N GLU A 90 -14.67 16.86 8.10
CA GLU A 90 -15.73 17.30 9.01
C GLU A 90 -16.35 16.13 9.80
N TRP A 91 -16.58 14.99 9.13
CA TRP A 91 -17.06 13.78 9.78
C TRP A 91 -16.12 13.27 10.87
N ALA A 92 -14.81 13.23 10.58
CA ALA A 92 -13.81 12.81 11.55
C ALA A 92 -13.76 13.75 12.77
N SER A 93 -13.88 15.06 12.53
CA SER A 93 -13.96 16.06 13.60
C SER A 93 -15.22 15.91 14.46
N MET A 94 -16.37 15.68 13.82
CA MET A 94 -17.64 15.44 14.50
C MET A 94 -17.63 14.15 15.33
N LEU A 95 -17.07 13.07 14.82
CA LEU A 95 -16.95 11.81 15.58
C LEU A 95 -16.02 11.97 16.78
N ASN A 96 -14.94 12.73 16.65
CA ASN A 96 -14.03 13.01 17.75
C ASN A 96 -14.65 13.93 18.81
N SER A 97 -15.59 14.81 18.44
CA SER A 97 -16.30 15.66 19.42
C SER A 97 -17.40 14.93 20.18
N ILE A 98 -17.94 13.85 19.63
CA ILE A 98 -18.93 12.97 20.31
C ILE A 98 -18.23 11.96 21.23
N SER A 99 -16.96 11.63 20.96
CA SER A 99 -16.17 10.66 21.74
C SER A 99 -15.49 11.25 22.98
N ASN A 100 -15.69 12.54 23.29
CA ASN A 100 -15.31 13.20 24.55
C ASN A 100 -16.57 13.63 25.32
#